data_AF-A0A956STP8-F1
#
_entry.id   AF-A0A956STP8-F1
#
_cell.length_a   1.000
_cell.length_b   1.000
_cell.length_c   1.000
_cell.angle_alpha   90.00
_cell.angle_beta   90.00
_cell.angle_gamma   90.00
#
_symmetry.space_group_name_H-M   'P 1'
#
loop_
_entity.id
_entity.type
_entity.pdbx_description
1 polymer ?
#
loop_
_entity_poly.entity_id
_entity_poly.type
_entity_poly.pdbx_seq_one_letter_code
_entity_poly.pdbx_strand_id
1 'polypeptide(L)'
;MARDGKTKTKTIKVDALARVEGEGAMTIKIRDGRVTGVQLRIYEPPRFFEAFLQGRAWTEAPDLTARICGICPVAYQMSAVHAMEDAAGVRVEGPLRELRRLLYCGEWIESHVLHIYLLHAPDFLGYPDAIRMAKDHPRVVERALQLKKTGNEIVELLGGRAIHPINVRVGGFYRIPDRAAFARLADELRAARQIAEETVRWTAALPFADFEQDYTFVALRHPDEYPFNEGRIVSSAGLDIAAGEFDDHFEERH
;
A
#
# COMPACT_ATOMS: atom_id res chain seq x y z
N MET A 1 -60.17 2.24 9.27
CA MET A 1 -59.02 3.14 9.52
C MET A 1 -57.86 2.70 8.65
N ALA A 2 -57.74 3.27 7.45
CA ALA A 2 -56.63 2.99 6.54
C ALA A 2 -55.37 3.70 7.07
N ARG A 3 -54.33 2.93 7.42
CA ARG A 3 -53.00 3.50 7.71
C ARG A 3 -52.45 4.07 6.40
N ASP A 4 -52.18 5.37 6.39
CA ASP A 4 -51.52 6.09 5.30
C ASP A 4 -50.13 5.47 5.05
N GLY A 5 -50.06 4.51 4.12
CA GLY A 5 -48.92 3.65 3.85
C GLY A 5 -47.85 4.33 2.99
N LYS A 6 -47.39 5.53 3.37
CA LYS A 6 -46.30 6.20 2.65
C LYS A 6 -44.99 5.44 2.87
N THR A 7 -44.45 4.89 1.78
CA THR A 7 -43.10 4.34 1.71
C THR A 7 -42.10 5.36 2.23
N LYS A 8 -41.30 5.00 3.23
CA LYS A 8 -40.29 5.89 3.81
C LYS A 8 -38.96 5.64 3.13
N THR A 9 -38.47 6.62 2.37
CA THR A 9 -37.15 6.59 1.73
C THR A 9 -36.18 7.53 2.45
N LYS A 10 -34.96 7.07 2.71
CA LYS A 10 -33.85 7.86 3.24
C LYS A 10 -32.61 7.59 2.40
N THR A 11 -31.85 8.64 2.10
CA THR A 11 -30.53 8.51 1.47
C THR A 11 -29.50 9.13 2.42
N ILE A 12 -28.43 8.39 2.70
CA ILE A 12 -27.26 8.89 3.42
C ILE A 12 -26.16 9.08 2.39
N LYS A 13 -25.54 10.26 2.40
CA LYS A 13 -24.40 10.59 1.53
C LYS A 13 -23.22 10.96 2.41
N VAL A 14 -22.10 10.30 2.15
CA VAL A 14 -20.78 10.65 2.68
C VAL A 14 -19.99 11.13 1.47
N ASP A 15 -19.91 12.44 1.30
CA ASP A 15 -19.37 13.04 0.08
C ASP A 15 -17.83 12.97 0.03
N ALA A 16 -17.16 12.78 1.18
CA ALA A 16 -15.74 12.54 1.28
C ALA A 16 -15.44 11.54 2.41
N LEU A 17 -14.73 10.47 2.08
CA LEU A 17 -14.17 9.53 3.03
C LEU A 17 -12.87 10.10 3.59
N ALA A 18 -12.77 10.17 4.92
CA ALA A 18 -11.57 10.64 5.61
C ALA A 18 -10.65 9.47 5.96
N ARG A 19 -9.36 9.79 6.21
CA ARG A 19 -8.32 8.82 6.62
C ARG A 19 -8.11 7.67 5.63
N VAL A 20 -8.25 7.97 4.34
CA VAL A 20 -7.83 7.12 3.21
C VAL A 20 -6.95 7.96 2.29
N GLU A 21 -6.11 7.29 1.49
CA GLU A 21 -5.41 7.93 0.37
C GLU A 21 -6.34 7.93 -0.86
N GLY A 22 -6.24 8.95 -1.70
CA GLY A 22 -7.18 9.19 -2.80
C GLY A 22 -8.52 9.76 -2.34
N GLU A 23 -9.48 9.82 -3.28
CA GLU A 23 -10.80 10.36 -3.03
C GLU A 23 -11.87 9.27 -3.11
N GLY A 24 -12.78 9.28 -2.13
CA GLY A 24 -13.87 8.32 -2.05
C GLY A 24 -15.13 8.95 -1.51
N ALA A 25 -16.28 8.52 -2.02
CA ALA A 25 -17.60 8.91 -1.52
C ALA A 25 -18.50 7.68 -1.42
N MET A 26 -19.42 7.68 -0.46
CA MET A 26 -20.35 6.58 -0.25
C MET A 26 -21.80 7.08 -0.22
N THR A 27 -22.69 6.38 -0.93
CA THR A 27 -24.14 6.63 -0.89
C THR A 27 -24.87 5.36 -0.42
N ILE A 28 -25.71 5.50 0.59
CA ILE A 28 -26.54 4.41 1.14
C ILE A 28 -28.00 4.79 0.96
N LYS A 29 -28.75 3.96 0.22
CA LYS A 29 -30.19 4.11 -0.01
C LYS A 29 -30.95 3.17 0.92
N ILE A 30 -31.93 3.71 1.63
CA ILE A 30 -32.76 2.98 2.59
C ILE A 30 -34.22 3.19 2.22
N ARG A 31 -34.98 2.10 2.14
CA ARG A 31 -36.43 2.09 1.90
C ARG A 31 -37.11 1.23 2.96
N ASP A 32 -38.10 1.79 3.64
CA ASP A 32 -38.89 1.12 4.67
C ASP A 32 -38.02 0.44 5.75
N GLY A 33 -36.95 1.13 6.16
CA GLY A 33 -36.00 0.65 7.17
C GLY A 33 -34.99 -0.38 6.67
N ARG A 34 -35.02 -0.76 5.39
CA ARG A 34 -34.07 -1.71 4.79
C ARG A 34 -33.12 -1.00 3.83
N VAL A 35 -31.83 -1.36 3.88
CA VAL A 35 -30.85 -0.91 2.88
C VAL A 35 -31.22 -1.56 1.54
N THR A 36 -31.41 -0.73 0.51
CA THR A 36 -31.74 -1.17 -0.85
C THR A 36 -30.62 -0.93 -1.84
N GLY A 37 -29.57 -0.21 -1.44
CA GLY A 37 -28.38 -0.04 -2.26
C GLY A 37 -27.27 0.66 -1.48
N VAL A 38 -26.04 0.23 -1.74
CA VAL A 38 -24.82 0.86 -1.28
C VAL A 38 -23.96 1.08 -2.52
N GLN A 39 -23.44 2.30 -2.67
CA GLN A 39 -22.52 2.63 -3.74
C GLN A 39 -21.30 3.31 -3.15
N LEU A 40 -20.14 2.69 -3.33
CA LEU A 40 -18.83 3.31 -3.14
C LEU A 40 -18.40 3.91 -4.49
N ARG A 41 -18.00 5.17 -4.48
CA ARG A 41 -17.40 5.86 -5.63
C ARG A 41 -15.99 6.22 -5.24
N ILE A 42 -15.03 5.53 -5.85
CA ILE A 42 -13.63 5.92 -5.81
C ILE A 42 -13.41 6.75 -7.06
N TYR A 43 -12.92 7.97 -6.89
CA TYR A 43 -12.64 8.85 -8.00
C TYR A 43 -11.26 9.45 -7.80
N GLU A 44 -10.58 9.74 -8.89
CA GLU A 44 -9.34 10.49 -8.85
C GLU A 44 -9.38 11.47 -10.01
N PRO A 45 -8.96 12.74 -9.83
CA PRO A 45 -8.76 13.61 -10.99
C PRO A 45 -7.85 12.89 -11.99
N PRO A 46 -8.20 12.83 -13.28
CA PRO A 46 -7.45 12.03 -14.22
C PRO A 46 -6.04 12.63 -14.39
N ARG A 47 -5.04 11.86 -13.97
CA ARG A 47 -3.61 12.25 -14.08
C ARG A 47 -2.97 11.76 -15.37
N PHE A 48 -3.67 10.88 -16.10
CA PHE A 48 -3.32 10.41 -17.44
C PHE A 48 -1.90 9.84 -17.57
N PHE A 49 -1.38 9.16 -16.54
CA PHE A 49 -0.01 8.60 -16.55
C PHE A 49 0.26 7.70 -17.75
N GLU A 50 -0.70 6.85 -18.15
CA GLU A 50 -0.56 5.94 -19.28
C GLU A 50 -0.35 6.69 -20.61
N ALA A 51 -1.20 7.67 -20.90
CA ALA A 51 -1.07 8.51 -22.10
C ALA A 51 0.17 9.41 -22.02
N PHE A 52 0.48 9.93 -20.84
CA PHE A 52 1.62 10.81 -20.58
C PHE A 52 2.98 10.11 -20.76
N LEU A 53 3.05 8.79 -20.53
CA LEU A 53 4.26 7.99 -20.72
C LEU A 53 4.53 7.67 -22.21
N GLN A 54 3.55 7.81 -23.11
CA GLN A 54 3.75 7.56 -24.53
C GLN A 54 4.79 8.54 -25.12
N GLY A 55 5.80 7.99 -25.81
CA GLY A 55 6.87 8.77 -26.44
C GLY A 55 7.94 9.29 -25.47
N ARG A 56 7.84 9.02 -24.15
CA ARG A 56 8.89 9.30 -23.18
C ARG A 56 10.07 8.35 -23.33
N ALA A 57 11.24 8.74 -22.82
CA ALA A 57 12.33 7.79 -22.72
C ALA A 57 12.00 6.74 -21.65
N TRP A 58 12.21 5.46 -21.98
CA TRP A 58 11.92 4.34 -21.09
C TRP A 58 12.64 4.43 -19.73
N THR A 59 13.81 5.09 -19.69
CA THR A 59 14.57 5.35 -18.46
C THR A 59 13.89 6.35 -17.51
N GLU A 60 12.95 7.17 -18.00
CA GLU A 60 12.18 8.12 -17.17
C GLU A 60 11.02 7.43 -16.45
N ALA A 61 10.58 6.25 -16.92
CA ALA A 61 9.37 5.61 -16.42
C ALA A 61 9.38 5.35 -14.91
N PRO A 62 10.46 4.81 -14.29
CA PRO A 62 10.49 4.61 -12.84
C PRO A 62 10.30 5.92 -12.07
N ASP A 63 10.97 6.99 -12.50
CA ASP A 63 10.81 8.28 -11.85
C ASP A 63 9.38 8.80 -12.03
N LEU A 64 8.84 8.80 -13.23
CA LEU A 64 7.50 9.33 -13.47
C LEU A 64 6.43 8.55 -12.69
N THR A 65 6.44 7.21 -12.71
CA THR A 65 5.44 6.39 -12.02
C THR A 65 5.51 6.51 -10.51
N ALA A 66 6.68 6.81 -9.92
CA ALA A 66 6.80 7.05 -8.48
C ALA A 66 5.92 8.21 -7.98
N ARG A 67 5.42 9.08 -8.87
CA ARG A 67 4.57 10.23 -8.53
C ARG A 67 3.07 9.86 -8.58
N ILE A 68 2.74 8.61 -8.87
CA ILE A 68 1.35 8.11 -8.81
C ILE A 68 0.86 8.03 -7.36
N CYS A 69 1.71 7.71 -6.39
CA CYS A 69 1.33 7.75 -4.97
C CYS A 69 2.53 8.15 -4.11
N GLY A 70 2.29 9.05 -3.16
CA GLY A 70 3.32 9.46 -2.20
C GLY A 70 3.58 8.44 -1.08
N ILE A 71 2.71 7.45 -0.90
CA ILE A 71 2.82 6.41 0.13
C ILE A 71 3.52 5.15 -0.42
N CYS A 72 3.27 4.79 -1.67
CA CYS A 72 3.86 3.59 -2.30
C CYS A 72 4.72 3.87 -3.56
N PRO A 73 5.63 4.86 -3.54
CA PRO A 73 6.42 5.20 -4.73
C PRO A 73 7.40 4.11 -5.17
N VAL A 74 7.97 3.32 -4.25
CA VAL A 74 8.85 2.19 -4.53
C VAL A 74 8.10 1.09 -5.26
N ALA A 75 6.84 0.78 -4.88
CA ALA A 75 6.02 -0.17 -5.62
C ALA A 75 5.89 0.22 -7.11
N TYR A 76 5.58 1.47 -7.40
CA TYR A 76 5.49 1.98 -8.78
C TYR A 76 6.85 1.98 -9.51
N GLN A 77 7.94 2.32 -8.80
CA GLN A 77 9.29 2.29 -9.36
C GLN A 77 9.73 0.89 -9.73
N MET A 78 9.53 -0.08 -8.82
CA MET A 78 9.95 -1.44 -9.02
C MET A 78 9.12 -2.13 -10.11
N SER A 79 7.81 -1.87 -10.17
CA SER A 79 6.96 -2.35 -11.27
C SER A 79 7.43 -1.81 -12.63
N ALA A 80 7.72 -0.51 -12.72
CA ALA A 80 8.24 0.09 -13.95
C ALA A 80 9.62 -0.48 -14.32
N VAL A 81 10.52 -0.64 -13.35
CA VAL A 81 11.84 -1.23 -13.58
C VAL A 81 11.75 -2.67 -14.05
N HIS A 82 10.92 -3.51 -13.41
CA HIS A 82 10.75 -4.90 -13.82
C HIS A 82 10.18 -5.01 -15.24
N ALA A 83 9.21 -4.16 -15.60
CA ALA A 83 8.68 -4.12 -16.97
C ALA A 83 9.77 -3.75 -18.00
N MET A 84 10.62 -2.77 -17.69
CA MET A 84 11.71 -2.36 -18.59
C MET A 84 12.83 -3.40 -18.68
N GLU A 85 13.13 -4.08 -17.57
CA GLU A 85 14.12 -5.15 -17.51
C GLU A 85 13.67 -6.38 -18.30
N ASP A 86 12.41 -6.77 -18.16
CA ASP A 86 11.80 -7.84 -18.94
C ASP A 86 11.84 -7.53 -20.45
N ALA A 87 11.42 -6.32 -20.84
CA ALA A 87 11.48 -5.86 -22.23
C ALA A 87 12.92 -5.84 -22.80
N ALA A 88 13.92 -5.60 -21.95
CA ALA A 88 15.34 -5.59 -22.34
C ALA A 88 16.03 -6.96 -22.21
N GLY A 89 15.35 -7.99 -21.70
CA GLY A 89 15.95 -9.29 -21.41
C GLY A 89 17.03 -9.25 -20.31
N VAL A 90 16.94 -8.28 -19.40
CA VAL A 90 17.89 -8.07 -18.30
C VAL A 90 17.35 -8.75 -17.04
N ARG A 91 18.18 -9.56 -16.39
CA ARG A 91 17.85 -10.16 -15.08
C ARG A 91 18.80 -9.64 -14.01
N VAL A 92 18.24 -9.10 -12.93
CA VAL A 92 19.01 -8.64 -11.76
C VAL A 92 19.02 -9.73 -10.70
N GLU A 93 20.21 -10.22 -10.36
CA GLU A 93 20.40 -11.30 -9.39
C GLU A 93 21.35 -10.89 -8.25
N GLY A 94 21.48 -11.77 -7.25
CA GLY A 94 22.45 -11.63 -6.18
C GLY A 94 22.26 -10.38 -5.32
N PRO A 95 23.34 -9.71 -4.88
CA PRO A 95 23.24 -8.60 -3.93
C PRO A 95 22.35 -7.44 -4.38
N LEU A 96 22.26 -7.14 -5.67
CA LEU A 96 21.41 -6.05 -6.16
C LEU A 96 19.91 -6.36 -5.98
N ARG A 97 19.53 -7.62 -6.18
CA ARG A 97 18.16 -8.10 -5.91
C ARG A 97 17.84 -8.00 -4.42
N GLU A 98 18.75 -8.41 -3.55
CA GLU A 98 18.56 -8.29 -2.10
C GLU A 98 18.41 -6.84 -1.64
N LEU A 99 19.14 -5.90 -2.25
CA LEU A 99 19.00 -4.47 -1.96
C LEU A 99 17.65 -3.91 -2.43
N ARG A 100 17.12 -4.38 -3.57
CA ARG A 100 15.75 -4.04 -4.00
C ARG A 100 14.71 -4.56 -3.02
N ARG A 101 14.92 -5.78 -2.49
CA ARG A 101 14.04 -6.34 -1.47
C ARG A 101 14.08 -5.51 -0.18
N LEU A 102 15.27 -5.13 0.27
CA LEU A 102 15.42 -4.26 1.43
C LEU A 102 14.73 -2.90 1.23
N LEU A 103 14.86 -2.28 0.05
CA LEU A 103 14.17 -1.03 -0.27
C LEU A 103 12.64 -1.18 -0.13
N TYR A 104 12.08 -2.26 -0.69
CA TYR A 104 10.64 -2.55 -0.63
C TYR A 104 10.16 -2.78 0.82
N CYS A 105 10.96 -3.47 1.64
CA CYS A 105 10.67 -3.63 3.07
C CYS A 105 10.60 -2.27 3.79
N GLY A 106 11.44 -1.30 3.40
CA GLY A 106 11.39 0.07 3.93
C GLY A 106 10.02 0.72 3.68
N GLU A 107 9.55 0.68 2.43
CA GLU A 107 8.23 1.20 2.05
C GLU A 107 7.10 0.46 2.80
N TRP A 108 7.17 -0.86 2.90
CA TRP A 108 6.16 -1.65 3.61
C TRP A 108 6.05 -1.28 5.08
N ILE A 109 7.19 -1.13 5.76
CA ILE A 109 7.22 -0.71 7.15
C ILE A 109 6.55 0.66 7.28
N GLU A 110 6.95 1.66 6.47
CA GLU A 110 6.36 2.99 6.61
C GLU A 110 4.86 3.04 6.25
N SER A 111 4.44 2.29 5.23
CA SER A 111 3.07 2.27 4.72
C SER A 111 2.14 1.53 5.68
N HIS A 112 2.51 0.34 6.15
CA HIS A 112 1.71 -0.42 7.11
C HIS A 112 1.58 0.32 8.44
N VAL A 113 2.64 0.95 8.92
CA VAL A 113 2.60 1.69 10.18
C VAL A 113 1.71 2.93 10.07
N LEU A 114 1.82 3.67 8.97
CA LEU A 114 0.90 4.77 8.66
C LEU A 114 -0.56 4.28 8.69
N HIS A 115 -0.85 3.20 7.98
CA HIS A 115 -2.19 2.64 7.89
C HIS A 115 -2.72 2.16 9.26
N ILE A 116 -1.98 1.32 9.96
CA ILE A 116 -2.40 0.72 11.24
C ILE A 116 -2.64 1.82 12.28
N TYR A 117 -1.69 2.73 12.49
CA TYR A 117 -1.71 3.63 13.64
C TYR A 117 -2.35 4.98 13.36
N LEU A 118 -2.22 5.52 12.15
CA LEU A 118 -2.69 6.88 11.85
C LEU A 118 -4.05 6.88 11.16
N LEU A 119 -4.35 5.82 10.40
CA LEU A 119 -5.61 5.69 9.67
C LEU A 119 -6.62 4.83 10.43
N HIS A 120 -6.28 3.60 10.81
CA HIS A 120 -7.22 2.65 11.41
C HIS A 120 -7.39 2.75 12.92
N ALA A 121 -6.30 2.85 13.68
CA ALA A 121 -6.33 2.84 15.16
C ALA A 121 -7.34 3.84 15.77
N PRO A 122 -7.49 5.08 15.26
CA PRO A 122 -8.47 6.01 15.82
C PRO A 122 -9.90 5.46 15.80
N ASP A 123 -10.30 4.68 14.79
CA ASP A 123 -11.65 4.09 14.74
C ASP A 123 -11.88 3.11 15.88
N PHE A 124 -10.94 2.20 16.10
CA PHE A 124 -11.05 1.18 17.16
C PHE A 124 -11.04 1.79 18.56
N LEU A 125 -10.36 2.93 18.73
CA LEU A 125 -10.22 3.61 20.01
C LEU A 125 -11.24 4.76 20.20
N GLY A 126 -12.10 5.01 19.22
CA GLY A 126 -13.15 6.04 19.31
C GLY A 126 -12.64 7.48 19.17
N TYR A 127 -11.52 7.69 18.47
CA TYR A 127 -10.96 9.00 18.17
C TYR A 127 -11.21 9.40 16.71
N PRO A 128 -11.41 10.69 16.44
CA PRO A 128 -11.60 11.17 15.06
C PRO A 128 -10.30 11.18 14.24
N ASP A 129 -9.15 11.23 14.90
CA ASP A 129 -7.83 11.27 14.28
C ASP A 129 -6.72 10.88 15.28
N ALA A 130 -5.55 10.56 14.75
CA ALA A 130 -4.40 10.14 15.55
C ALA A 130 -3.81 11.27 16.43
N ILE A 131 -4.03 12.54 16.11
CA ILE A 131 -3.52 13.67 16.88
C ILE A 131 -4.28 13.80 18.20
N ARG A 132 -5.61 13.67 18.15
CA ARG A 132 -6.45 13.64 19.36
C ARG A 132 -6.22 12.36 20.15
N MET A 133 -6.06 11.22 19.48
CA MET A 133 -5.68 9.95 20.10
C MET A 133 -4.36 10.04 20.86
N ALA A 134 -3.37 10.79 20.35
CA ALA A 134 -2.06 10.95 20.97
C ALA A 134 -2.10 11.57 22.38
N LYS A 135 -3.16 12.31 22.73
CA LYS A 135 -3.29 12.91 24.08
C LYS A 135 -3.47 11.85 25.16
N ASP A 136 -4.22 10.80 24.84
CA ASP A 136 -4.54 9.73 25.79
C ASP A 136 -3.66 8.48 25.55
N HIS A 137 -3.18 8.29 24.32
CA HIS A 137 -2.32 7.18 23.90
C HIS A 137 -0.97 7.65 23.31
N PRO A 138 -0.18 8.49 24.01
CA PRO A 138 1.05 9.07 23.46
C PRO A 138 2.07 7.99 23.07
N ARG A 139 2.24 6.96 23.90
CA ARG A 139 3.17 5.84 23.63
C ARG A 139 2.84 5.05 22.37
N VAL A 140 1.56 4.93 22.03
CA VAL A 140 1.09 4.22 20.83
C VAL A 140 1.51 5.01 19.58
N VAL A 141 1.30 6.32 19.61
CA VAL A 141 1.66 7.21 18.50
C VAL A 141 3.18 7.38 18.38
N GLU A 142 3.90 7.51 19.50
CA GLU A 142 5.37 7.56 19.51
C GLU A 142 5.99 6.31 18.88
N ARG A 143 5.47 5.12 19.25
CA ARG A 143 5.87 3.86 18.65
C ARG A 143 5.65 3.83 17.15
N ALA A 144 4.48 4.30 16.70
CA ALA A 144 4.17 4.39 15.28
C ALA A 144 5.17 5.30 14.55
N LEU A 145 5.45 6.49 15.09
CA LEU A 145 6.40 7.42 14.49
C LEU A 145 7.82 6.85 14.46
N GLN A 146 8.23 6.14 15.51
CA GLN A 146 9.54 5.49 15.56
C GLN A 146 9.67 4.40 14.48
N LEU A 147 8.68 3.51 14.35
CA LEU A 147 8.73 2.44 13.36
C LEU A 147 8.60 2.97 11.93
N LYS A 148 7.77 3.99 11.71
CA LYS A 148 7.68 4.70 10.43
C LYS A 148 9.03 5.34 10.07
N LYS A 149 9.71 5.97 11.04
CA LYS A 149 11.05 6.56 10.82
C LYS A 149 12.04 5.49 10.34
N THR A 150 12.02 4.30 10.92
CA THR A 150 12.89 3.19 10.47
C THR A 150 12.61 2.77 9.03
N GLY A 151 11.33 2.67 8.62
CA GLY A 151 10.98 2.42 7.22
C GLY A 151 11.55 3.49 6.30
N ASN A 152 11.33 4.77 6.65
CA ASN A 152 11.86 5.92 5.91
C ASN A 152 13.40 5.91 5.82
N GLU A 153 14.11 5.54 6.89
CA GLU A 153 15.58 5.48 6.92
C GLU A 153 16.13 4.44 5.95
N ILE A 154 15.45 3.29 5.79
CA ILE A 154 15.79 2.31 4.76
C ILE A 154 15.62 2.91 3.36
N VAL A 155 14.46 3.54 3.11
CA VAL A 155 14.14 4.14 1.81
C VAL A 155 15.06 5.31 1.49
N GLU A 156 15.44 6.11 2.47
CA GLU A 156 16.38 7.22 2.29
C GLU A 156 17.79 6.72 2.02
N LEU A 157 18.27 5.71 2.77
CA LEU A 157 19.61 5.15 2.58
C LEU A 157 19.78 4.53 1.19
N LEU A 158 18.79 3.73 0.74
CA LEU A 158 18.85 3.00 -0.53
C LEU A 158 18.27 3.75 -1.71
N GLY A 159 17.23 4.54 -1.50
CA GLY A 159 16.50 5.27 -2.52
C GLY A 159 16.96 6.71 -2.68
N GLY A 160 17.79 7.22 -1.76
CA GLY A 160 18.33 8.58 -1.75
C GLY A 160 17.38 9.64 -1.17
N ARG A 161 16.09 9.33 -1.06
CA ARG A 161 15.04 10.18 -0.47
C ARG A 161 13.97 9.28 0.14
N ALA A 162 13.41 9.66 1.29
CA ALA A 162 12.33 8.91 1.92
C ALA A 162 11.01 8.94 1.12
N ILE A 163 10.77 9.97 0.31
CA ILE A 163 9.58 10.09 -0.55
C ILE A 163 10.01 10.38 -1.99
N HIS A 164 9.42 9.64 -2.92
CA HIS A 164 9.79 9.60 -4.34
C HIS A 164 11.30 9.38 -4.50
N PRO A 165 11.80 8.17 -4.18
CA PRO A 165 13.22 7.86 -4.27
C PRO A 165 13.71 8.03 -5.71
N ILE A 166 15.02 8.25 -5.88
CA ILE A 166 15.63 8.60 -7.19
C ILE A 166 16.82 7.70 -7.54
N ASN A 167 17.18 6.78 -6.65
CA ASN A 167 18.40 5.98 -6.80
C ASN A 167 18.17 4.67 -7.56
N VAL A 168 16.92 4.22 -7.70
CA VAL A 168 16.55 3.02 -8.44
C VAL A 168 16.68 3.29 -9.95
N ARG A 169 17.24 2.32 -10.70
CA ARG A 169 17.30 2.34 -12.16
C ARG A 169 17.15 0.95 -12.75
N VAL A 170 16.90 0.89 -14.05
CA VAL A 170 16.97 -0.36 -14.81
C VAL A 170 18.38 -0.94 -14.69
N GLY A 171 18.48 -2.20 -14.30
CA GLY A 171 19.72 -2.92 -14.01
C GLY A 171 20.26 -2.75 -12.58
N GLY A 172 19.61 -1.96 -11.71
CA GLY A 172 19.98 -1.89 -10.29
C GLY A 172 19.78 -0.50 -9.67
N PHE A 173 20.88 0.13 -9.25
CA PHE A 173 20.90 1.42 -8.58
C PHE A 173 21.95 2.35 -9.19
N TYR A 174 21.76 3.67 -9.09
CA TYR A 174 22.79 4.65 -9.48
C TYR A 174 23.98 4.63 -8.52
N ARG A 175 23.72 4.48 -7.22
CA ARG A 175 24.75 4.38 -6.17
C ARG A 175 24.39 3.35 -5.11
N ILE A 176 25.36 2.58 -4.64
CA ILE A 176 25.19 1.71 -3.47
C ILE A 176 25.87 2.35 -2.25
N PRO A 177 25.21 2.43 -1.08
CA PRO A 177 25.83 2.86 0.16
C PRO A 177 27.00 1.96 0.57
N ASP A 178 27.91 2.49 1.37
CA ASP A 178 29.01 1.68 1.91
C ASP A 178 28.54 0.71 3.00
N ARG A 179 29.40 -0.26 3.33
CA ARG A 179 29.12 -1.28 4.35
C ARG A 179 28.89 -0.68 5.74
N ALA A 180 29.54 0.44 6.06
CA ALA A 180 29.41 1.07 7.37
C ALA A 180 28.02 1.69 7.55
N ALA A 181 27.43 2.24 6.48
CA ALA A 181 26.07 2.73 6.49
C ALA A 181 25.05 1.62 6.75
N PHE A 182 25.22 0.45 6.12
CA PHE A 182 24.37 -0.72 6.40
C PHE A 182 24.55 -1.27 7.81
N ALA A 183 25.78 -1.23 8.36
CA ALA A 183 26.01 -1.68 9.74
C ALA A 183 25.23 -0.83 10.75
N ARG A 184 25.21 0.50 10.58
CA ARG A 184 24.41 1.40 11.42
C ARG A 184 22.91 1.11 11.30
N LEU A 185 22.42 0.99 10.07
CA LEU A 185 21.02 0.65 9.82
C LEU A 185 20.64 -0.70 10.44
N ALA A 186 21.52 -1.70 10.38
CA ALA A 186 21.26 -3.01 10.99
C ALA A 186 21.07 -2.93 12.51
N ASP A 187 21.81 -2.07 13.20
CA ASP A 187 21.64 -1.86 14.65
C ASP A 187 20.27 -1.24 14.97
N GLU A 188 19.84 -0.25 14.19
CA GLU A 188 18.52 0.39 14.29
C GLU A 188 17.39 -0.61 14.01
N LEU A 189 17.55 -1.46 12.99
CA LEU A 189 16.56 -2.47 12.63
C LEU A 189 16.36 -3.54 13.71
N ARG A 190 17.40 -3.88 14.48
CA ARG A 190 17.24 -4.81 15.61
C ARG A 190 16.35 -4.23 16.70
N ALA A 191 16.45 -2.94 16.97
CA ALA A 191 15.55 -2.27 17.91
C ALA A 191 14.12 -2.15 17.33
N ALA A 192 14.01 -1.76 16.06
CA ALA A 192 12.72 -1.63 15.37
C ALA A 192 11.95 -2.95 15.28
N ARG A 193 12.64 -4.09 15.19
CA ARG A 193 12.01 -5.42 15.22
C ARG A 193 11.18 -5.63 16.49
N GLN A 194 11.68 -5.23 17.65
CA GLN A 194 10.94 -5.38 18.91
C GLN A 194 9.66 -4.54 18.89
N ILE A 195 9.74 -3.34 18.31
CA ILE A 195 8.59 -2.45 18.11
C ILE A 195 7.57 -3.05 17.14
N ALA A 196 8.02 -3.69 16.06
CA ALA A 196 7.14 -4.38 15.12
C ALA A 196 6.42 -5.57 15.77
N GLU A 197 7.12 -6.38 16.57
CA GLU A 197 6.52 -7.49 17.32
C GLU A 197 5.49 -7.00 18.35
N GLU A 198 5.72 -5.84 18.98
CA GLU A 198 4.74 -5.22 19.86
C GLU A 198 3.55 -4.64 19.10
N THR A 199 3.79 -4.09 17.90
CA THR A 199 2.74 -3.62 16.99
C THR A 199 1.79 -4.76 16.64
N VAL A 200 2.32 -5.92 16.24
CA VAL A 200 1.50 -7.10 15.93
C VAL A 200 0.64 -7.50 17.13
N ARG A 201 1.24 -7.60 18.32
CA ARG A 201 0.51 -7.97 19.55
C ARG A 201 -0.59 -6.96 19.90
N TRP A 202 -0.29 -5.67 19.75
CA TRP A 202 -1.24 -4.61 20.04
C TRP A 202 -2.39 -4.59 19.01
N THR A 203 -2.09 -4.68 17.72
CA THR A 203 -3.10 -4.72 16.65
C THR A 203 -4.00 -5.94 16.77
N ALA A 204 -3.45 -7.11 17.11
CA ALA A 204 -4.23 -8.33 17.32
C ALA A 204 -5.21 -8.26 18.50
N ALA A 205 -5.02 -7.31 19.43
CA ALA A 205 -5.91 -7.10 20.57
C ALA A 205 -7.04 -6.09 20.28
N LEU A 206 -7.04 -5.44 19.12
CA LEU A 206 -8.11 -4.51 18.73
C LEU A 206 -9.41 -5.28 18.44
N PRO A 207 -10.58 -4.68 18.73
CA PRO A 207 -11.87 -5.35 18.56
C PRO A 207 -12.28 -5.38 17.09
N PHE A 208 -11.75 -6.34 16.34
CA PHE A 208 -12.22 -6.64 14.98
C PHE A 208 -13.55 -7.41 15.04
N ALA A 209 -14.46 -7.06 14.14
CA ALA A 209 -15.67 -7.85 13.94
C ALA A 209 -15.33 -9.14 13.18
N ASP A 210 -15.93 -10.26 13.59
CA ASP A 210 -15.90 -11.48 12.80
C ASP A 210 -16.62 -11.22 11.48
N PHE A 211 -15.87 -11.24 10.38
CA PHE A 211 -16.39 -11.03 9.04
C PHE A 211 -15.76 -12.04 8.09
N GLU A 212 -16.57 -12.97 7.62
CA GLU A 212 -16.21 -13.90 6.57
C GLU A 212 -17.14 -13.68 5.38
N GLN A 213 -16.54 -13.66 4.20
CA GLN A 213 -17.26 -13.64 2.95
C GLN A 213 -16.45 -14.44 1.93
N ASP A 214 -17.17 -15.17 1.08
CA ASP A 214 -16.58 -15.92 -0.02
C ASP A 214 -16.05 -14.95 -1.07
N TYR A 215 -14.73 -14.75 -1.05
CA TYR A 215 -13.97 -13.90 -1.96
C TYR A 215 -12.92 -14.72 -2.70
N THR A 216 -12.73 -14.39 -3.98
CA THR A 216 -11.53 -14.84 -4.69
C THR A 216 -10.36 -13.96 -4.27
N PHE A 217 -9.43 -14.52 -3.51
CA PHE A 217 -8.20 -13.85 -3.12
C PHE A 217 -7.17 -13.99 -4.23
N VAL A 218 -6.49 -12.91 -4.57
CA VAL A 218 -5.39 -12.88 -5.55
C VAL A 218 -4.14 -12.34 -4.86
N ALA A 219 -3.01 -13.00 -5.04
CA ALA A 219 -1.73 -12.60 -4.48
C ALA A 219 -0.58 -13.05 -5.38
N LEU A 220 0.62 -12.54 -5.10
CA LEU A 220 1.82 -13.15 -5.64
C LEU A 220 2.18 -14.42 -4.86
N ARG A 221 2.86 -15.36 -5.52
CA ARG A 221 3.49 -16.54 -4.93
C ARG A 221 4.90 -16.69 -5.46
N HIS A 222 5.85 -16.90 -4.56
CA HIS A 222 7.23 -17.24 -4.86
C HIS A 222 7.59 -18.55 -4.14
N PRO A 223 8.36 -19.47 -4.75
CA PRO A 223 8.65 -20.79 -4.17
C PRO A 223 9.39 -20.71 -2.83
N ASP A 224 10.33 -19.76 -2.69
CA ASP A 224 11.30 -19.78 -1.59
C ASP A 224 11.19 -18.61 -0.60
N GLU A 225 10.35 -17.61 -0.85
CA GLU A 225 10.33 -16.37 -0.06
C GLU A 225 8.98 -15.65 -0.12
N TYR A 226 8.78 -14.69 0.79
CA TYR A 226 7.58 -13.84 0.76
C TYR A 226 7.57 -12.99 -0.53
N PRO A 227 6.48 -13.04 -1.32
CA PRO A 227 6.46 -12.48 -2.66
C PRO A 227 5.94 -11.04 -2.65
N PHE A 228 6.86 -10.08 -2.73
CA PHE A 228 6.51 -8.66 -2.85
C PHE A 228 7.09 -7.95 -4.08
N ASN A 229 8.21 -8.44 -4.62
CA ASN A 229 8.83 -7.89 -5.84
C ASN A 229 8.63 -8.78 -7.08
N GLU A 230 8.63 -10.10 -6.87
CA GLU A 230 8.69 -11.11 -7.91
C GLU A 230 7.81 -12.30 -7.50
N GLY A 231 7.27 -13.01 -8.50
CA GLY A 231 6.46 -14.20 -8.27
C GLY A 231 5.46 -14.41 -9.39
N ARG A 232 4.65 -15.46 -9.22
CA ARG A 232 3.50 -15.75 -10.07
C ARG A 232 2.24 -15.18 -9.42
N ILE A 233 1.30 -14.72 -10.22
CA ILE A 233 -0.01 -14.27 -9.75
C ILE A 233 -0.87 -15.52 -9.55
N VAL A 234 -1.35 -15.74 -8.33
CA VAL A 234 -2.17 -16.90 -7.96
C VAL A 234 -3.49 -16.49 -7.33
N SER A 235 -4.50 -17.35 -7.38
CA SER A 235 -5.77 -17.13 -6.69
C SER A 235 -6.24 -18.31 -5.84
N SER A 236 -7.10 -18.03 -4.86
CA SER A 236 -7.82 -19.07 -4.08
C SER A 236 -8.77 -19.91 -4.92
N ALA A 237 -9.04 -19.50 -6.17
CA ALA A 237 -9.88 -20.22 -7.14
C ALA A 237 -9.06 -20.97 -8.22
N GLY A 238 -7.74 -21.09 -8.04
CA GLY A 238 -6.88 -21.92 -8.90
C GLY A 238 -6.18 -21.20 -10.06
N LEU A 239 -6.21 -19.86 -10.10
CA LEU A 239 -5.39 -19.09 -11.04
C LEU A 239 -3.90 -19.27 -10.69
N ASP A 240 -3.04 -19.39 -11.70
CA ASP A 240 -1.59 -19.46 -11.53
C ASP A 240 -0.89 -19.02 -12.83
N ILE A 241 -0.57 -17.73 -12.94
CA ILE A 241 -0.09 -17.10 -14.18
C ILE A 241 1.18 -16.26 -13.95
N ALA A 242 1.95 -16.02 -15.02
CA ALA A 242 3.01 -15.01 -15.02
C ALA A 242 2.40 -13.60 -15.05
N ALA A 243 3.18 -12.60 -14.61
CA ALA A 243 2.71 -11.21 -14.62
C ALA A 243 2.39 -10.69 -16.03
N GLY A 244 3.11 -11.14 -17.05
CA GLY A 244 2.86 -10.76 -18.45
C GLY A 244 1.57 -11.35 -19.04
N GLU A 245 0.92 -12.29 -18.36
CA GLU A 245 -0.37 -12.89 -18.75
C GLU A 245 -1.55 -12.15 -18.09
N PHE A 246 -1.32 -11.05 -17.36
CA PHE A 246 -2.37 -10.37 -16.58
C PHE A 246 -3.57 -9.95 -17.46
N ASP A 247 -3.32 -9.30 -18.59
CA ASP A 247 -4.39 -8.77 -19.46
C ASP A 247 -5.24 -9.87 -20.14
N ASP A 248 -4.75 -11.11 -20.20
CA ASP A 248 -5.49 -12.25 -20.73
C ASP A 248 -6.49 -12.83 -19.71
N HIS A 249 -6.33 -12.50 -18.43
CA HIS A 249 -7.05 -13.10 -17.31
C HIS A 249 -7.85 -12.10 -16.47
N PHE A 250 -7.54 -10.81 -16.56
CA PHE A 250 -8.19 -9.74 -15.80
C PHE A 250 -8.89 -8.77 -16.74
N GLU A 251 -10.13 -8.40 -16.41
CA GLU A 251 -10.93 -7.42 -17.16
C GLU A 251 -11.33 -6.29 -16.20
N GLU A 252 -11.01 -5.04 -16.55
CA GLU A 252 -11.51 -3.87 -15.85
C GLU A 252 -12.84 -3.41 -16.46
N ARG A 253 -13.86 -3.20 -15.62
CA ARG A 253 -15.18 -2.72 -16.04
C ARG A 253 -15.50 -1.40 -15.36
N HIS A 254 -15.77 -0.37 -16.18
CA HIS A 254 -16.13 0.98 -15.75
C HIS A 254 -17.64 1.18 -15.66
#